data_AF-A0A6V6YQM1-F1
#
_entry.id   AF-A0A6V6YQM1-F1
#
_cell.length_a   1.000
_cell.length_b   1.000
_cell.length_c   1.000
_cell.angle_alpha   90.00
_cell.angle_beta   90.00
_cell.angle_gamma   90.00
#
_symmetry.space_group_name_H-M   'P 1'
#
loop_
_entity.id
_entity.type
_entity.pdbx_description
1 polymer ?
#
loop_
_entity_poly.entity_id
_entity_poly.type
_entity_poly.pdbx_seq_one_letter_code
_entity_poly.pdbx_strand_id
1 'polypeptide(L)'
;MSINNLSEETEIRLIDFFKNNINPGDMAKVIRQVNYILALSVLREFETLQAEINNLQNSFYCMNKLAEALDPYLDLKLEKPIISRKIC
;
A
#
# COMPACT_ATOMS: atom_id res chain seq x y z
N MET A 1 -14.74 -19.81 -6.74
CA MET A 1 -14.50 -18.38 -6.51
C MET A 1 -15.20 -17.65 -7.64
N SER A 2 -16.24 -16.87 -7.37
CA SER A 2 -16.87 -16.02 -8.40
C SER A 2 -15.85 -14.99 -8.84
N ILE A 3 -15.59 -14.87 -10.14
CA ILE A 3 -14.82 -13.76 -10.68
C ILE A 3 -15.77 -12.57 -10.68
N ASN A 4 -15.68 -11.74 -9.65
CA ASN A 4 -16.43 -10.49 -9.60
C ASN A 4 -15.75 -9.52 -10.57
N ASN A 5 -16.26 -9.45 -11.80
CA ASN A 5 -15.81 -8.47 -12.77
C ASN A 5 -16.24 -7.08 -12.30
N LEU A 6 -15.34 -6.11 -12.41
CA LEU A 6 -15.72 -4.71 -12.27
C LEU A 6 -16.65 -4.33 -13.44
N SER A 7 -17.51 -3.33 -13.23
CA SER A 7 -18.20 -2.73 -14.37
C SER A 7 -17.18 -2.00 -15.25
N GLU A 8 -17.40 -1.95 -16.56
CA GLU A 8 -16.52 -1.24 -17.50
C GLU A 8 -16.32 0.23 -17.09
N GLU A 9 -17.37 0.88 -16.60
CA GLU A 9 -17.28 2.26 -16.09
C GLU A 9 -16.33 2.37 -14.89
N THR A 10 -16.38 1.41 -13.97
CA THR A 10 -15.50 1.40 -12.79
C THR A 10 -14.05 1.18 -13.21
N GLU A 11 -13.79 0.27 -14.15
CA GLU A 11 -12.44 0.03 -14.68
C GLU A 11 -11.86 1.28 -15.34
N ILE A 12 -12.63 1.95 -16.20
CA ILE A 12 -12.20 3.19 -16.87
C ILE A 12 -11.83 4.26 -15.84
N ARG A 13 -12.68 4.46 -14.82
CA ARG A 13 -12.43 5.45 -13.77
C ARG A 13 -11.20 5.14 -12.94
N LEU A 14 -10.97 3.87 -12.61
CA LEU A 14 -9.77 3.46 -11.87
C LEU A 14 -8.51 3.64 -12.71
N ILE A 15 -8.54 3.25 -13.98
CA ILE A 15 -7.43 3.44 -14.93
C ILE A 15 -7.09 4.93 -15.06
N ASP A 16 -8.10 5.78 -15.26
CA ASP A 16 -7.90 7.23 -15.39
C ASP A 16 -7.31 7.84 -14.10
N PHE A 17 -7.85 7.45 -12.94
CA PHE A 17 -7.36 7.90 -11.65
C PHE A 17 -5.87 7.58 -11.45
N PHE A 18 -5.48 6.31 -11.65
CA PHE A 18 -4.08 5.89 -11.45
C PHE A 18 -3.13 6.39 -12.55
N LYS A 19 -3.63 6.74 -13.74
CA LYS A 19 -2.80 7.34 -14.79
C LYS A 19 -2.54 8.82 -14.56
N ASN A 20 -3.56 9.57 -14.14
CA ASN A 20 -3.53 11.03 -14.21
C ASN A 20 -3.31 11.71 -12.86
N ASN A 21 -3.70 11.08 -11.75
CA ASN A 21 -3.77 11.76 -10.45
C ASN A 21 -2.70 11.33 -9.46
N ILE A 22 -2.12 10.13 -9.64
CA ILE A 22 -1.28 9.50 -8.62
C ILE A 22 -0.13 8.72 -9.26
N ASN A 23 1.09 8.88 -8.74
CA ASN A 23 2.18 7.94 -9.02
C ASN A 23 1.93 6.63 -8.25
N PRO A 24 1.75 5.47 -8.92
CA PRO A 24 1.42 4.22 -8.26
C PRO A 24 2.44 3.80 -7.18
N GLY A 25 3.73 4.00 -7.45
CA GLY A 25 4.80 3.63 -6.52
C GLY A 25 4.81 4.51 -5.27
N ASP A 26 4.57 5.81 -5.41
CA ASP A 26 4.51 6.72 -4.26
C ASP A 26 3.26 6.47 -3.42
N MET A 27 2.11 6.17 -4.04
CA MET A 27 0.91 5.78 -3.31
C MET A 27 1.09 4.48 -2.56
N ALA A 28 1.73 3.47 -3.17
CA ALA A 28 2.04 2.23 -2.48
C ALA A 28 2.91 2.46 -1.23
N LYS A 29 3.90 3.38 -1.30
CA LYS A 29 4.70 3.77 -0.13
C LYS A 29 3.85 4.43 0.95
N VAL A 30 2.99 5.39 0.58
CA VAL A 30 2.10 6.08 1.52
C VAL A 30 1.17 5.09 2.21
N ILE A 31 0.54 4.18 1.46
CA ILE A 31 -0.33 3.14 2.03
C ILE A 31 0.42 2.29 3.05
N ARG A 32 1.64 1.84 2.73
CA ARG A 32 2.45 1.03 3.65
C ARG A 32 2.86 1.80 4.90
N GLN A 33 3.20 3.08 4.77
CA GLN A 33 3.51 3.93 5.93
C GLN A 33 2.31 4.07 6.87
N VAL A 34 1.12 4.33 6.31
CA VAL A 34 -0.12 4.42 7.09
C VAL A 34 -0.42 3.09 7.78
N ASN A 35 -0.34 1.97 7.06
CA ASN A 35 -0.54 0.64 7.64
C ASN A 35 0.48 0.34 8.74
N TYR A 36 1.75 0.68 8.56
CA TYR A 36 2.78 0.50 9.59
C TYR A 36 2.46 1.28 10.88
N ILE A 37 2.06 2.55 10.76
CA ILE A 37 1.67 3.38 11.91
C ILE A 37 0.43 2.79 12.61
N LEU A 38 -0.55 2.33 11.84
CA LEU A 38 -1.75 1.70 12.38
C LEU A 38 -1.41 0.42 13.17
N ALA A 39 -0.59 -0.46 12.59
CA ALA A 39 -0.14 -1.68 13.25
C ALA A 39 0.64 -1.38 14.54
N LEU A 40 1.55 -0.40 14.52
CA LEU A 40 2.26 0.05 15.71
C LEU A 40 1.31 0.56 16.80
N SER A 41 0.24 1.26 16.40
CA SER A 41 -0.73 1.80 17.35
C SER A 41 -1.53 0.68 18.03
N VAL A 42 -1.91 -0.36 17.28
CA VAL A 42 -2.55 -1.54 17.86
C VAL A 42 -1.60 -2.28 18.81
N LEU A 43 -0.33 -2.48 18.42
CA LEU A 43 0.69 -3.13 19.27
C LEU A 43 1.00 -2.38 20.55
N ARG A 44 0.83 -1.05 20.55
CA ARG A 44 0.99 -0.20 21.75
C ARG A 44 -0.25 -0.19 22.64
N GLU A 45 -1.23 -1.04 22.35
CA GLU A 45 -2.46 -1.20 23.13
C GLU A 45 -3.23 0.12 23.34
N PHE A 46 -3.24 1.02 22.36
CA PHE A 46 -4.09 2.20 22.42
C PHE A 46 -5.56 1.74 22.52
N GLU A 47 -6.18 1.95 23.71
CA GLU A 47 -7.51 1.44 24.07
C GLU A 47 -8.59 1.77 23.02
N THR A 48 -8.50 2.95 22.41
CA THR A 48 -9.46 3.41 21.39
C THR A 48 -9.44 2.57 20.10
N LEU A 49 -8.31 1.96 19.76
CA LEU A 49 -8.17 1.11 18.57
C LEU A 49 -8.52 -0.36 18.84
N GLN A 50 -8.46 -0.79 20.10
CA GLN A 50 -8.84 -2.15 20.49
C GLN A 50 -10.33 -2.41 20.26
N ALA A 51 -11.18 -1.39 20.48
CA ALA A 51 -12.62 -1.46 20.20
C ALA A 51 -12.94 -1.64 18.70
N GLU A 52 -12.06 -1.17 17.81
CA GLU A 52 -12.25 -1.16 16.35
C GLU A 52 -11.41 -2.22 15.62
N ILE A 53 -10.73 -3.10 16.35
CA ILE A 53 -9.70 -3.99 15.79
C ILE A 53 -10.24 -4.90 14.67
N ASN A 54 -11.48 -5.38 14.81
CA ASN A 54 -12.12 -6.25 13.81
C ASN A 54 -12.41 -5.49 12.50
N ASN A 55 -12.82 -4.22 12.58
CA ASN A 55 -13.06 -3.38 11.42
C ASN A 55 -11.73 -3.03 10.73
N LEU A 56 -10.70 -2.74 11.53
CA LEU A 56 -9.37 -2.39 11.05
C LEU A 56 -8.66 -3.56 10.38
N GLN A 57 -8.90 -4.81 10.78
CA GLN A 57 -8.30 -5.99 10.16
C GLN A 57 -8.59 -6.07 8.65
N ASN A 58 -9.87 -5.93 8.27
CA ASN A 58 -10.27 -5.98 6.86
C ASN A 58 -9.70 -4.81 6.07
N SER A 59 -9.76 -3.60 6.62
CA SER A 59 -9.16 -2.41 5.99
C SER A 59 -7.65 -2.56 5.81
N PHE A 60 -6.94 -3.05 6.84
CA PHE A 60 -5.51 -3.27 6.81
C PHE A 60 -5.12 -4.30 5.74
N TYR A 61 -5.85 -5.40 5.66
CA TYR A 61 -5.65 -6.41 4.61
C TYR A 61 -5.85 -5.84 3.21
N CYS A 62 -6.99 -5.18 2.96
CA CYS A 62 -7.31 -4.61 1.65
C CYS A 62 -6.30 -3.55 1.21
N MET A 63 -5.87 -2.67 2.12
CA MET A 63 -4.88 -1.64 1.83
C MET A 63 -3.50 -2.23 1.51
N ASN A 64 -3.07 -3.27 2.23
CA ASN A 64 -1.83 -3.96 1.89
C ASN A 64 -1.90 -4.64 0.52
N LYS A 65 -3.04 -5.28 0.20
CA LYS A 65 -3.27 -5.85 -1.14
C LYS A 65 -3.23 -4.79 -2.24
N LEU A 66 -3.79 -3.61 -2.01
CA LEU A 66 -3.71 -2.51 -2.96
C LEU A 66 -2.26 -2.03 -3.14
N ALA A 67 -1.50 -1.87 -2.06
CA ALA A 67 -0.10 -1.49 -2.14
C ALA A 67 0.75 -2.52 -2.90
N GLU A 68 0.49 -3.82 -2.69
CA GLU A 68 1.12 -4.92 -3.43
C GLU A 68 0.80 -4.85 -4.93
N ALA A 69 -0.45 -4.59 -5.30
CA ALA A 69 -0.85 -4.45 -6.70
C ALA A 69 -0.21 -3.22 -7.38
N LEU A 70 -0.04 -2.11 -6.64
CA LEU A 70 0.53 -0.87 -7.17
C LEU A 70 2.07 -0.91 -7.29
N ASP A 71 2.76 -1.62 -6.40
CA ASP A 71 4.22 -1.72 -6.38
C ASP A 71 4.66 -3.08 -5.80
N PRO A 72 4.67 -4.16 -6.61
CA PRO A 72 4.93 -5.51 -6.12
C PRO A 72 6.36 -5.74 -5.60
N TYR A 73 7.31 -4.86 -5.90
CA TYR A 73 8.74 -5.04 -5.61
C TYR A 73 9.34 -3.87 -4.81
N LEU A 74 8.75 -3.55 -3.66
CA LEU A 74 9.26 -2.48 -2.81
C LEU A 74 10.74 -2.72 -2.41
N ASP A 75 11.08 -3.96 -2.04
CA ASP A 75 12.40 -4.28 -1.47
C ASP A 75 13.52 -4.40 -2.51
N LEU A 76 13.19 -4.77 -3.76
CA LEU A 76 14.20 -4.90 -4.83
C LEU A 76 14.73 -3.53 -5.31
N LYS A 77 14.01 -2.45 -5.04
CA LYS A 77 14.41 -1.08 -5.45
C LYS A 77 15.39 -0.43 -4.46
N LEU A 78 15.53 -0.98 -3.25
CA LEU A 78 16.45 -0.48 -2.23
C LEU A 78 17.90 -0.98 -2.42
N GLU A 79 18.14 -1.89 -3.37
CA GLU A 79 19.47 -2.38 -3.75
C GLU A 79 20.01 -1.75 -5.04
N LYS A 80 20.06 -0.41 -5.11
CA LYS A 80 21.17 0.21 -5.85
C LYS A 80 22.24 0.55 -4.84
N PRO A 81 23.24 -0.32 -4.60
CA PRO A 81 24.34 0.04 -3.75
C PRO A 81 25.01 1.26 -4.38
N ILE A 82 25.17 2.31 -3.58
CA ILE A 82 25.98 3.48 -3.91
C ILE A 82 27.44 3.00 -3.95
N ILE A 83 27.81 2.23 -4.97
CA ILE A 83 29.20 1.98 -5.32
C ILE A 83 29.59 3.06 -6.34
N SER A 84 29.72 4.28 -5.84
CA SER A 84 30.54 5.32 -6.45
C SER A 84 31.25 6.10 -5.36
N ARG A 85 31.92 5.35 -4.49
CA ARG A 85 33.10 5.83 -3.79
C ARG A 85 34.21 4.82 -4.00
N LYS A 86 34.97 5.01 -5.07
CA LYS A 86 36.43 4.89 -5.05
C LYS A 86 37.08 5.32 -6.37
N ILE A 87 38.04 6.23 -6.20
CA ILE A 87 39.27 6.44 -7.00
C ILE A 87 39.12 7.31 -8.25
N CYS A 88 39.30 8.62 -8.06
CA CYS A 88 40.51 9.36 -8.45
C CYS A 88 40.74 10.48 -7.43
#